data_AF-A0A131YUH1-F1
#
_entry.id   AF-A0A131YUH1-F1
#
_cell.length_a   1.000
_cell.length_b   1.000
_cell.length_c   1.000
_cell.angle_alpha   90.00
_cell.angle_beta   90.00
_cell.angle_gamma   90.00
#
_symmetry.space_group_name_H-M   'P 1'
#
loop_
_entity.id
_entity.type
_entity.pdbx_description
1 polymer ?
#
loop_
_entity_poly.entity_id
_entity_poly.type
_entity_poly.pdbx_seq_one_letter_code
_entity_poly.pdbx_strand_id
1 'polypeptide(L)'
;MTLLSSLLHKIAIPLEKVDVQMSRREDHFNPKPYLGYFFETYVDSMKAEKTDGFSLADEAVMRERCIRFITTLVDQIRQRLLFITVLQRTSLLSVSKTLFVS
;
A
#
# COMPACT_ATOMS: atom_id res chain seq x y z
N MET A 1 -4.32 -14.40 -3.34
CA MET A 1 -3.85 -13.00 -3.29
C MET A 1 -3.57 -12.64 -1.85
N THR A 2 -2.42 -12.03 -1.55
CA THR A 2 -2.12 -11.54 -0.19
C THR A 2 -2.72 -10.15 -0.01
N LEU A 3 -3.01 -9.74 1.22
CA LEU A 3 -3.51 -8.38 1.52
C LEU A 3 -2.62 -7.31 0.86
N LEU A 4 -1.31 -7.50 0.92
CA LEU A 4 -0.31 -6.60 0.36
C LEU A 4 -0.41 -6.47 -1.16
N SER A 5 -0.64 -7.58 -1.88
CA SER A 5 -0.87 -7.53 -3.33
C SER A 5 -2.15 -6.75 -3.64
N SER A 6 -3.23 -6.95 -2.87
CA SER A 6 -4.50 -6.25 -3.13
C SER A 6 -4.41 -4.73 -2.94
N LEU A 7 -3.62 -4.27 -1.95
CA LEU A 7 -3.42 -2.85 -1.68
C LEU A 7 -2.58 -2.18 -2.77
N LEU A 8 -1.52 -2.85 -3.22
CA LEU A 8 -0.65 -2.33 -4.29
C LEU A 8 -1.36 -2.23 -5.64
N HIS A 9 -2.19 -3.21 -6.00
CA HIS A 9 -2.93 -3.18 -7.27
C HIS A 9 -3.97 -2.06 -7.35
N LYS A 10 -4.38 -1.46 -6.22
CA LYS A 10 -5.29 -0.30 -6.22
C LYS A 10 -4.61 0.98 -6.72
N ILE A 11 -3.29 1.10 -6.54
CA ILE A 11 -2.54 2.32 -6.84
C ILE A 11 -1.56 2.16 -8.01
N ALA A 12 -1.17 0.93 -8.35
CA ALA A 12 -0.26 0.64 -9.45
C ALA A 12 -0.94 0.68 -10.84
N ILE A 13 -0.12 0.79 -11.89
CA ILE A 13 -0.57 0.68 -13.28
C ILE A 13 -1.17 -0.71 -13.53
N PRO A 14 -2.37 -0.82 -14.14
CA PRO A 14 -2.95 -2.11 -14.49
C PRO A 14 -2.01 -2.93 -15.37
N LEU A 15 -1.88 -4.23 -15.09
CA LEU A 15 -1.00 -5.21 -15.78
C LEU A 15 0.50 -5.14 -15.43
N GLU A 16 0.93 -4.19 -14.62
CA GLU A 16 2.31 -4.17 -14.17
C GLU A 16 2.56 -5.24 -13.09
N LYS A 17 3.63 -6.02 -13.27
CA LYS A 17 4.05 -6.99 -12.26
C LYS A 17 4.65 -6.23 -11.07
N VAL A 18 3.82 -5.90 -10.10
CA VAL A 18 4.28 -5.29 -8.85
C VAL A 18 4.98 -6.36 -8.01
N ASP A 19 6.31 -6.28 -7.93
CA ASP A 19 7.06 -7.10 -6.99
C ASP A 19 6.79 -6.59 -5.57
N VAL A 20 6.14 -7.44 -4.78
CA VAL A 20 5.71 -7.16 -3.43
C VAL A 20 6.92 -6.93 -2.50
N GLN A 21 8.11 -7.43 -2.84
CA GLN A 21 9.28 -7.39 -1.96
C GLN A 21 10.35 -6.35 -2.29
N MET A 22 10.47 -5.83 -3.53
CA MET A 22 11.76 -5.25 -3.94
C MET A 22 11.78 -3.91 -4.68
N SER A 23 10.66 -3.28 -5.04
CA SER A 23 10.73 -2.00 -5.78
C SER A 23 10.12 -0.82 -5.02
N ARG A 24 11.01 0.10 -4.57
CA ARG A 24 10.68 1.52 -4.34
C ARG A 24 10.28 2.12 -5.68
N ARG A 25 9.00 2.19 -6.01
CA ARG A 25 8.58 2.87 -7.25
C ARG A 25 7.23 3.51 -7.06
N GLU A 26 7.26 4.73 -6.54
CA GLU A 26 6.22 5.71 -6.88
C GLU A 26 6.11 5.87 -8.40
N ASP A 27 7.18 5.57 -9.15
CA ASP A 27 7.24 5.57 -10.63
C ASP A 27 6.23 4.62 -11.32
N HIS A 28 5.72 3.62 -10.60
CA HIS A 28 4.76 2.64 -11.12
C HIS A 28 3.32 2.94 -10.67
N PHE A 29 3.10 4.06 -9.98
CA PHE A 29 1.76 4.45 -9.58
C PHE A 29 1.00 5.01 -10.78
N ASN A 30 -0.25 4.57 -10.92
CA ASN A 30 -1.15 5.16 -11.87
C ASN A 30 -1.35 6.64 -11.48
N PRO A 31 -1.18 7.60 -12.41
CA PRO A 31 -1.38 9.03 -12.13
C PRO A 31 -2.82 9.36 -11.71
N LYS A 32 -3.81 8.52 -12.08
CA LYS A 32 -5.19 8.62 -11.60
C LYS A 32 -5.69 7.21 -11.23
N PRO A 33 -5.26 6.67 -10.07
CA PRO A 33 -5.63 5.33 -9.67
C PRO A 33 -7.12 5.28 -9.32
N TYR A 34 -7.78 4.19 -9.70
CA TYR A 34 -9.14 3.91 -9.26
C TYR A 34 -9.11 3.45 -7.80
N LEU A 35 -9.59 4.30 -6.89
CA LEU A 35 -9.49 4.04 -5.45
C LEU A 35 -10.64 3.16 -4.91
N GLY A 36 -11.63 2.88 -5.75
CA GLY A 36 -12.77 2.02 -5.45
C GLY A 36 -14.10 2.73 -5.63
N TYR A 37 -15.16 1.94 -5.81
CA TYR A 37 -16.50 2.42 -6.14
C TYR A 37 -16.97 3.52 -5.19
N PHE A 38 -16.95 3.28 -3.88
CA PHE A 38 -17.39 4.27 -2.89
C PHE A 38 -16.62 5.59 -2.95
N PHE A 39 -15.31 5.54 -3.22
CA PHE A 39 -14.51 6.76 -3.35
C PHE A 39 -14.94 7.55 -4.58
N GLU A 40 -15.03 6.90 -5.74
CA GLU A 40 -15.39 7.59 -6.98
C GLU A 40 -16.83 8.13 -6.92
N THR A 41 -17.80 7.34 -6.44
CA THR A 41 -19.19 7.79 -6.29
C THR A 41 -19.31 8.97 -5.32
N TYR A 42 -18.54 8.98 -4.23
CA TYR A 42 -18.56 10.08 -3.26
C TYR A 42 -17.92 11.37 -3.82
N VAL A 43 -16.85 11.23 -4.60
CA VAL A 43 -16.26 12.36 -5.33
C VAL A 43 -17.26 12.94 -6.34
N ASP A 44 -17.95 12.08 -7.07
CA ASP A 44 -18.95 12.51 -8.06
C ASP A 44 -20.16 13.20 -7.40
N SER A 45 -20.64 12.70 -6.26
CA SER A 45 -21.71 13.36 -5.51
C SER A 45 -21.27 14.73 -4.97
N MET A 46 -20.05 14.84 -4.44
CA MET A 46 -19.50 16.13 -3.97
C MET A 46 -19.35 17.17 -5.09
N LYS A 47 -19.04 16.74 -6.32
CA LYS A 47 -19.01 17.61 -7.50
C LYS A 47 -20.41 18.08 -7.91
N ALA A 48 -21.41 17.22 -7.75
CA ALA A 48 -22.80 17.51 -8.14
C ALA A 48 -23.53 18.43 -7.15
N GLU A 49 -23.24 18.32 -5.85
CA GLU A 49 -24.00 19.01 -4.78
C GLU A 49 -23.50 20.43 -4.46
N LYS A 50 -22.26 20.80 -4.81
CA LYS A 50 -21.69 22.10 -4.43
C LYS A 50 -21.86 23.15 -5.52
N THR A 51 -22.68 24.17 -5.21
CA THR A 51 -22.80 25.42 -5.99
C THR A 51 -21.50 26.24 -6.04
N ASP A 52 -20.55 25.98 -5.13
CA ASP A 52 -19.31 26.77 -4.95
C ASP A 52 -18.04 25.93 -4.68
N GLY A 53 -17.88 24.80 -5.38
CA GLY A 53 -16.55 24.20 -5.57
C GLY A 53 -16.20 23.03 -4.66
N PHE A 54 -16.39 21.82 -5.18
CA PHE A 54 -15.36 20.79 -5.04
C PHE A 54 -14.53 20.87 -6.32
N SER A 55 -13.39 21.56 -6.23
CA SER A 55 -12.56 21.81 -7.40
C SER A 55 -11.76 20.55 -7.78
N LEU A 56 -11.22 20.55 -9.01
CA LEU A 56 -10.27 19.51 -9.42
C LEU A 56 -9.03 19.47 -8.52
N ALA A 57 -8.65 20.59 -7.90
CA ALA A 57 -7.55 20.65 -6.96
C ALA A 57 -7.90 19.95 -5.63
N ASP A 58 -9.13 20.10 -5.14
CA ASP A 58 -9.60 19.41 -3.94
C ASP A 58 -9.65 17.89 -4.16
N GLU A 59 -10.11 17.46 -5.34
CA GLU A 59 -10.06 16.04 -5.73
C GLU A 59 -8.62 15.51 -5.72
N ALA A 60 -7.69 16.25 -6.34
CA ALA A 60 -6.30 15.85 -6.41
C ALA A 60 -5.68 15.67 -5.02
N VAL A 61 -5.90 16.64 -4.11
CA VAL A 61 -5.41 16.57 -2.73
C VAL A 61 -6.02 15.38 -1.98
N MET A 62 -7.32 15.12 -2.14
CA MET A 62 -7.98 13.99 -1.50
C MET A 62 -7.43 12.66 -2.01
N ARG A 63 -7.27 12.53 -3.33
CA ARG A 63 -6.74 11.33 -3.99
C ARG A 63 -5.28 11.08 -3.56
N GLU A 64 -4.45 12.12 -3.52
CA GLU A 64 -3.07 12.05 -3.04
C GLU A 64 -3.00 11.54 -1.59
N ARG A 65 -3.86 12.05 -0.70
CA ARG A 65 -3.92 11.58 0.70
C ARG A 65 -4.26 10.10 0.79
N CYS A 66 -5.19 9.61 -0.03
CA CYS A 66 -5.54 8.19 -0.07
C CYS A 66 -4.39 7.34 -0.61
N ILE A 67 -3.71 7.78 -1.68
CA ILE A 67 -2.53 7.10 -2.21
C ILE A 67 -1.45 7.02 -1.13
N ARG A 68 -1.13 8.15 -0.48
CA ARG A 68 -0.12 8.21 0.59
C ARG A 68 -0.46 7.31 1.77
N PHE A 69 -1.73 7.23 2.15
CA PHE A 69 -2.18 6.32 3.19
C PHE A 69 -1.94 4.85 2.80
N ILE A 70 -2.33 4.45 1.59
CA ILE A 70 -2.13 3.09 1.09
C ILE A 70 -0.64 2.76 1.03
N THR A 71 0.20 3.65 0.49
CA THR A 71 1.66 3.46 0.43
C THR A 71 2.27 3.30 1.82
N THR A 72 1.89 4.17 2.76
CA THR A 72 2.38 4.08 4.15
C THR A 72 1.96 2.76 4.81
N LEU A 73 0.73 2.33 4.60
CA LEU A 73 0.22 1.07 5.13
C LEU A 73 0.97 -0.14 4.56
N VAL A 74 1.20 -0.14 3.24
CA VAL A 74 2.00 -1.15 2.54
C VAL A 74 3.40 -1.24 3.14
N ASP A 75 4.07 -0.11 3.35
CA ASP A 75 5.42 -0.07 3.92
C ASP A 75 5.46 -0.56 5.36
N GLN A 76 4.49 -0.17 6.19
CA GLN A 76 4.38 -0.68 7.57
C GLN A 76 4.16 -2.19 7.61
N ILE A 77 3.31 -2.74 6.73
CA ILE A 77 3.08 -4.18 6.63
C ILE A 77 4.36 -4.90 6.19
N ARG A 78 5.08 -4.37 5.20
CA ARG A 78 6.38 -4.90 4.75
C ARG A 78 7.41 -4.92 5.86
N GLN A 79 7.57 -3.82 6.58
CA GLN A 79 8.51 -3.72 7.70
C GLN A 79 8.22 -4.77 8.78
N ARG A 80 6.95 -4.96 9.14
CA ARG A 80 6.53 -5.98 10.13
C ARG A 80 6.80 -7.40 9.63
N LEU A 81 6.53 -7.69 8.36
CA LEU A 81 6.84 -9.00 7.75
C LEU A 81 8.34 -9.30 7.80
N LEU A 82 9.17 -8.33 7.39
CA LEU A 82 10.62 -8.45 7.47
C LEU A 82 11.08 -8.70 8.91
N PHE A 83 10.54 -7.96 9.88
CA PHE A 83 10.87 -8.13 11.29
C PHE A 83 10.52 -9.53 11.81
N ILE A 84 9.34 -10.06 11.47
CA ILE A 84 8.94 -11.43 11.84
C ILE A 84 9.91 -12.46 11.26
N THR A 85 10.30 -12.32 9.98
CA THR A 85 11.27 -13.25 9.37
C THR A 85 12.65 -13.17 10.01
N VAL A 86 13.10 -11.97 10.41
CA VAL A 86 14.36 -11.80 11.15
C VAL A 86 14.28 -12.47 12.52
N LEU A 87 13.20 -12.24 13.28
CA LEU A 87 12.99 -12.89 14.59
C LEU A 87 12.94 -14.42 14.49
N GLN A 88 12.29 -14.96 13.46
CA GLN A 88 12.28 -16.40 13.21
C GLN A 88 13.70 -16.94 12.96
N ARG A 89 14.52 -16.22 12.17
CA ARG A 89 15.92 -16.61 11.93
C ARG A 89 16.78 -16.49 13.18
N THR A 90 16.61 -15.44 14.00
CA THR A 90 17.38 -15.31 15.25
C THR A 90 16.94 -16.33 16.30
N SER A 91 15.68 -16.79 16.29
CA SER A 91 15.25 -17.91 17.14
C SER A 91 15.95 -19.23 16.82
N LEU A 92 16.47 -19.41 15.59
CA LEU A 92 17.30 -20.56 15.23
C LEU A 92 18.69 -20.49 15.86
N LEU A 93 19.16 -19.29 16.21
CA LEU A 93 20.40 -19.05 16.95
C LEU A 93 20.20 -19.15 18.48
N SER A 94 19.01 -19.57 18.93
CA SER A 94 18.72 -19.83 20.34
C SER A 94 19.77 -20.78 20.92
N VAL A 95 20.30 -20.42 22.09
CA VAL A 95 21.29 -21.17 22.88
C VAL A 95 20.88 -22.64 23.03
N SER A 96 19.57 -22.92 23.12
CA SER A 96 19.00 -24.27 23.22
C SER A 96 19.25 -25.15 21.99
N LYS A 97 19.43 -24.57 20.81
CA LYS A 97 19.71 -25.29 19.55
C LYS A 97 21.19 -25.35 19.19
N THR A 98 21.98 -24.38 19.66
CA THR A 98 23.41 -24.27 19.31
C THR A 98 24.32 -25.10 20.22
N LEU A 99 23.89 -25.44 21.45
CA LEU A 99 24.71 -26.19 22.43
C LEU A 99 24.62 -27.72 22.35
N PHE A 100 23.81 -28.29 21.44
CA PHE A 100 23.85 -29.73 21.17
C PHE A 100 24.88 -30.04 20.08
N VAL A 101 26.16 -29.87 20.43
CA VAL A 101 27.26 -30.56 19.73
C VAL A 101 27.73 -31.63 20.71
N SER A 102 27.18 -32.83 20.56
CA SER A 102 27.62 -34.07 21.22
C SER A 102 28.31 -34.96 20.22
#